data_AF-A0A8H3X945-F1
#
_entry.id   AF-A0A8H3X945-F1
#
_cell.length_a   1.000
_cell.length_b   1.000
_cell.length_c   1.000
_cell.angle_alpha   90.00
_cell.angle_beta   90.00
_cell.angle_gamma   90.00
#
_symmetry.space_group_name_H-M   'P 1'
#
loop_
_entity.id
_entity.type
_entity.pdbx_description
1 polymer ?
#
loop_
_entity_poly.entity_id
_entity_poly.type
_entity_poly.pdbx_seq_one_letter_code
_entity_poly.pdbx_strand_id
1 'polypeptide(L)'
;MTHQDENFTSLSKLHNHVSSFTANLEDGTLIDATLNVTQDQATSIHKLLQNVNLLLAKQQENINSKKVSEEKNVNEDDMTAAEANRVTVTFQDYNYGRHQRMN
;
A
#
# COMPACT_ATOMS: atom_id res chain seq x y z
N MET A 1 6.66 -30.49 2.50
CA MET A 1 6.66 -29.78 1.20
C MET A 1 5.88 -28.50 1.42
N THR A 2 6.53 -27.34 1.34
CA THR A 2 5.84 -26.05 1.40
C THR A 2 5.10 -25.85 0.08
N HIS A 3 3.78 -25.71 0.13
CA HIS A 3 2.97 -25.43 -1.05
C HIS A 3 3.39 -24.08 -1.63
N GLN A 4 3.64 -24.06 -2.93
CA GLN A 4 3.95 -22.84 -3.66
C GLN A 4 2.71 -21.94 -3.67
N ASP A 5 2.86 -20.68 -3.28
CA ASP A 5 1.75 -19.72 -3.26
C ASP A 5 1.43 -19.26 -4.70
N GLU A 6 0.34 -19.82 -5.25
CA GLU A 6 -0.13 -19.48 -6.59
C GLU A 6 -0.56 -18.00 -6.70
N ASN A 7 -1.06 -17.41 -5.61
CA ASN A 7 -1.45 -16.00 -5.59
C ASN A 7 -0.22 -15.11 -5.71
N PHE A 8 0.85 -15.42 -4.98
CA PHE A 8 2.10 -14.68 -5.08
C PHE A 8 2.71 -14.78 -6.50
N THR A 9 2.71 -15.99 -7.07
CA THR A 9 3.21 -16.23 -8.43
C THR A 9 2.42 -15.44 -9.47
N SER A 10 1.12 -15.23 -9.26
CA SER A 10 0.27 -14.47 -10.18
C SER A 10 0.66 -13.00 -10.31
N LEU A 11 1.28 -12.39 -9.29
CA LEU A 11 1.72 -10.99 -9.31
C LEU A 11 2.76 -10.73 -10.41
N SER A 12 3.61 -11.72 -10.69
CA SER A 12 4.60 -11.63 -11.76
C SER A 12 4.00 -11.51 -13.17
N LYS A 13 2.72 -11.87 -13.34
CA LYS A 13 1.99 -11.79 -14.61
C LYS A 13 1.45 -10.38 -14.89
N LEU A 14 1.55 -9.45 -13.93
CA LEU A 14 1.08 -8.07 -14.10
C LEU A 14 1.98 -7.33 -15.10
N HIS A 15 1.35 -6.51 -15.96
CA HIS A 15 2.10 -5.72 -16.95
C HIS A 15 3.00 -4.69 -16.25
N ASN A 16 4.23 -4.54 -16.73
CA ASN A 16 5.29 -3.69 -16.15
C ASN A 16 5.62 -4.01 -14.67
N HIS A 17 5.34 -5.23 -14.22
CA HIS A 17 5.74 -5.69 -12.90
C HIS A 17 7.26 -5.84 -12.80
N VAL A 18 7.87 -5.15 -11.82
CA VAL A 18 9.31 -5.24 -11.56
C VAL A 18 9.59 -6.20 -10.41
N SER A 19 8.85 -6.07 -9.30
CA SER A 19 9.07 -6.83 -8.09
C SER A 19 7.82 -6.83 -7.20
N SER A 20 7.59 -7.95 -6.52
CA SER A 20 6.59 -8.12 -5.46
C SER A 20 7.22 -8.79 -4.25
N PHE A 21 6.57 -8.61 -3.10
CA PHE A 21 6.85 -9.35 -1.88
C PHE A 21 5.57 -9.48 -1.03
N THR A 22 5.58 -10.46 -0.12
CA THR A 22 4.59 -10.62 0.95
C THR A 22 5.30 -10.47 2.29
N ALA A 23 4.63 -9.83 3.24
CA ALA A 23 5.15 -9.66 4.59
C ALA A 23 4.03 -9.95 5.59
N ASN A 24 4.43 -10.35 6.80
CA ASN A 24 3.50 -10.49 7.90
C ASN A 24 2.95 -9.10 8.27
N LEU A 25 1.63 -9.02 8.38
CA LEU A 25 0.92 -7.78 8.65
C LEU A 25 1.17 -7.24 10.06
N GLU A 26 1.52 -8.09 11.02
CA GLU A 26 1.70 -7.71 12.43
C GLU A 26 3.04 -7.03 12.68
N ASP A 27 4.12 -7.53 12.07
CA ASP A 27 5.50 -7.13 12.39
C ASP A 27 6.33 -6.69 11.16
N GLY A 28 5.80 -6.87 9.94
CA GLY A 28 6.50 -6.54 8.71
C GLY A 28 7.60 -7.55 8.33
N THR A 29 7.63 -8.74 8.94
CA THR A 29 8.59 -9.80 8.59
C THR A 29 8.35 -10.27 7.16
N LEU A 30 9.40 -10.30 6.34
CA LEU A 30 9.34 -10.75 4.95
C LEU A 30 9.06 -12.25 4.88
N ILE A 31 8.01 -12.63 4.15
CA ILE A 31 7.58 -14.03 3.99
C ILE A 31 8.08 -14.59 2.65
N ASP A 32 7.77 -13.89 1.56
CA ASP A 32 8.20 -14.26 0.21
C ASP A 32 8.49 -13.00 -0.62
N ALA A 33 9.38 -13.11 -1.59
CA ALA A 33 9.84 -11.99 -2.39
C ALA A 33 10.35 -12.44 -3.76
N THR A 34 10.10 -11.59 -4.75
CA THR A 34 10.88 -11.60 -5.99
C THR A 34 12.33 -11.18 -5.72
N LEU A 35 13.24 -11.60 -6.60
CA LEU A 35 14.67 -11.29 -6.50
C LEU A 35 14.90 -9.79 -6.24
N ASN A 36 15.73 -9.49 -5.23
CA ASN A 36 16.20 -8.16 -4.81
C ASN A 36 15.32 -7.37 -3.84
N VAL A 37 14.21 -7.93 -3.34
CA VAL A 37 13.51 -7.34 -2.18
C VAL A 37 14.14 -7.83 -0.88
N THR A 38 14.47 -6.90 0.01
CA THR A 38 15.14 -7.15 1.29
C THR A 38 14.19 -6.99 2.48
N GLN A 39 14.54 -7.59 3.61
CA GLN A 39 13.80 -7.42 4.88
C GLN A 39 13.67 -5.93 5.27
N ASP A 40 14.74 -5.14 5.12
CA ASP A 40 14.72 -3.71 5.46
C ASP A 40 13.70 -2.94 4.62
N GLN A 41 13.62 -3.23 3.31
CA GLN A 41 12.63 -2.62 2.42
C GLN A 41 11.20 -3.01 2.84
N ALA A 42 10.96 -4.28 3.18
CA ALA A 42 9.66 -4.73 3.68
C ALA A 42 9.28 -4.00 4.98
N THR A 43 10.22 -3.87 5.92
CA THR A 43 10.01 -3.14 7.18
C THR A 43 9.73 -1.66 6.95
N SER A 44 10.42 -0.99 6.02
CA SER A 44 10.15 0.41 5.66
C SER A 44 8.74 0.59 5.09
N ILE A 45 8.30 -0.31 4.21
CA ILE A 45 6.96 -0.27 3.62
C ILE A 45 5.89 -0.55 4.68
N HIS A 46 6.12 -1.51 5.58
CA HIS A 46 5.22 -1.79 6.70
C HIS A 46 5.00 -0.55 7.59
N LYS A 47 6.09 0.16 7.96
CA LYS A 47 6.00 1.42 8.73
C LYS A 47 5.22 2.50 7.99
N LEU A 48 5.39 2.61 6.67
CA LEU A 48 4.61 3.54 5.86
C LEU A 48 3.12 3.21 5.93
N LEU A 49 2.73 1.95 5.77
CA LEU A 49 1.34 1.51 5.86
C LEU A 49 0.73 1.77 7.25
N GLN A 50 1.48 1.55 8.32
CA GLN A 50 1.05 1.90 9.68
C GLN A 50 0.74 3.40 9.81
N ASN A 51 1.60 4.26 9.27
CA ASN A 51 1.41 5.71 9.31
C ASN A 51 0.20 6.15 8.46
N VAL A 52 0.00 5.54 7.29
CA VAL A 52 -1.17 5.81 6.44
C VAL A 52 -2.46 5.41 7.16
N ASN A 53 -2.51 4.22 7.78
CA ASN A 53 -3.67 3.77 8.54
C ASN A 53 -3.99 4.71 9.69
N LEU A 54 -2.98 5.16 10.43
CA LEU A 54 -3.17 6.14 11.51
C LEU A 54 -3.73 7.48 10.98
N LEU A 55 -3.25 7.94 9.82
CA LEU A 55 -3.75 9.17 9.21
C LEU A 55 -5.21 9.04 8.79
N LEU A 56 -5.60 7.90 8.19
CA LEU A 56 -6.97 7.63 7.80
C LEU A 56 -7.90 7.56 9.02
N ALA A 57 -7.48 6.90 10.10
CA ALA A 57 -8.23 6.86 11.35
C ALA A 57 -8.48 8.28 11.91
N LYS A 58 -7.45 9.14 11.92
CA LYS A 58 -7.58 10.53 12.35
C LYS A 58 -8.51 11.36 11.45
N GLN A 59 -8.48 11.11 10.14
CA GLN A 59 -9.41 11.77 9.21
C GLN A 59 -10.85 11.36 9.51
N GLN A 60 -11.09 10.07 9.78
CA GLN A 60 -12.42 9.57 10.14
C GLN A 60 -12.92 10.16 11.47
N GLU A 61 -12.05 10.24 12.49
CA GLU A 61 -12.37 10.89 13.76
C GLU A 61 -12.79 12.35 13.55
N ASN A 62 -12.03 13.12 12.76
CA ASN A 62 -12.36 14.51 12.45
C ASN A 62 -13.71 14.66 11.72
N ILE A 63 -14.01 13.77 10.78
CA ILE A 63 -15.31 13.75 10.08
C ILE A 63 -16.45 13.51 11.07
N ASN A 64 -16.28 12.51 11.96
CA ASN A 64 -17.28 12.18 12.97
C ASN A 64 -17.46 13.33 13.98
N SER A 65 -16.37 13.96 14.45
CA SER A 65 -16.44 15.11 15.35
C SER A 65 -17.11 16.33 14.72
N LYS A 66 -16.92 16.56 13.40
CA LYS A 66 -17.58 17.64 12.68
C LYS A 66 -19.08 17.39 12.48
N LYS A 67 -19.50 16.14 12.30
CA LYS A 67 -20.93 15.77 12.26
C LYS A 67 -21.64 16.06 13.58
N VAL A 68 -20.99 15.86 14.73
CA VAL A 68 -21.58 16.12 16.06
C VAL A 68 -21.74 17.63 16.34
N SER A 69 -20.94 18.50 15.70
CA SER A 69 -21.07 19.96 15.84
C SER A 69 -22.01 20.62 14.83
N GLU A 70 -22.39 19.92 13.76
CA GLU A 70 -23.28 20.40 12.68
C GLU A 70 -24.65 19.68 12.71
N GLU A 71 -25.27 19.53 13.89
CA GLU A 71 -26.72 19.27 13.99
C GLU A 71 -27.54 20.51 13.52
N LYS A 72 -27.42 20.84 12.23
CA LYS A 72 -28.39 21.63 11.48
C LYS A 72 -28.29 21.28 10.00
N ASN A 73 -29.12 20.31 9.60
CA ASN A 73 -29.57 20.03 8.24
C ASN A 73 -28.49 19.96 7.16
N VAL A 74 -27.93 18.78 6.92
CA VAL A 74 -27.44 18.42 5.57
C VAL A 74 -27.77 16.96 5.30
N ASN A 75 -28.39 16.72 4.13
CA ASN A 75 -28.79 15.42 3.63
C ASN A 75 -27.70 14.36 3.79
N GLU A 76 -28.11 13.20 4.29
CA GLU A 76 -27.32 11.98 4.46
C GLU A 76 -27.03 11.30 3.11
N ASP A 77 -26.36 11.97 2.16
CA ASP A 77 -25.73 11.25 1.06
C ASP A 77 -24.31 10.86 1.49
N ASP A 78 -24.27 9.67 2.11
CA ASP A 78 -23.22 8.64 2.01
C ASP A 78 -21.80 9.14 1.68
N MET A 79 -21.11 9.65 2.70
CA MET A 79 -19.65 9.56 2.76
C MET A 79 -19.26 8.61 3.87
N THR A 80 -19.53 7.33 3.67
CA THR A 80 -18.65 6.29 4.20
C THR A 80 -17.26 6.56 3.60
N ALA A 81 -16.26 6.88 4.43
CA ALA A 81 -14.90 6.98 3.95
C ALA A 81 -14.54 5.61 3.39
N ALA A 82 -14.49 5.49 2.05
CA ALA A 82 -14.16 4.24 1.39
C ALA A 82 -12.85 3.74 2.00
N GLU A 83 -12.89 2.57 2.65
CA GLU A 83 -11.71 1.95 3.25
C GLU A 83 -10.62 1.91 2.18
N ALA A 84 -9.48 2.55 2.46
CA ALA A 84 -8.39 2.62 1.50
C ALA A 84 -7.84 1.20 1.27
N ASN A 85 -8.31 0.54 0.23
CA ASN A 85 -7.91 -0.82 -0.13
C ASN A 85 -6.54 -0.88 -0.83
N ARG A 86 -5.94 0.28 -1.13
CA ARG A 86 -4.65 0.36 -1.81
C ARG A 86 -3.91 1.65 -1.52
N VAL A 87 -2.61 1.53 -1.25
CA VAL A 87 -1.67 2.65 -1.15
C VAL A 87 -0.77 2.63 -2.39
N THR A 88 -0.70 3.77 -3.09
CA THR A 88 0.19 3.95 -4.26
C THR A 88 1.21 5.03 -3.94
N VAL A 89 2.50 4.73 -4.13
CA VAL A 89 3.60 5.69 -4.01
C VAL A 89 4.23 5.87 -5.38
N THR A 90 4.34 7.11 -5.85
CA THR A 90 4.97 7.45 -7.13
C THR A 90 6.32 8.10 -6.90
N PHE A 91 7.34 7.60 -7.57
CA PHE A 91 8.67 8.21 -7.63
C PHE A 91 8.83 8.90 -8.99
N GLN A 92 9.47 10.06 -9.03
CA GLN A 92 9.65 10.82 -10.27
C GLN A 92 10.55 10.08 -11.30
N ASP A 93 11.40 9.15 -10.85
CA ASP A 93 12.49 8.60 -11.66
C ASP A 93 12.32 7.16 -12.20
N TYR A 94 11.16 6.51 -12.04
CA TYR A 94 10.93 5.21 -12.69
C TYR A 94 10.23 5.36 -14.06
N ASN A 95 10.76 6.26 -14.89
CA ASN A 95 10.51 6.26 -16.33
C ASN A 95 11.63 5.46 -17.03
N TYR A 96 11.32 4.19 -17.31
CA TYR A 96 11.80 3.31 -18.38
C TYR A 96 13.16 3.58 -19.07
N GLY A 97 14.04 2.57 -18.97
CA GLY A 97 15.05 2.26 -19.99
C GLY A 97 16.51 2.53 -19.58
N ARG A 98 17.31 1.47 -19.41
CA ARG A 98 18.77 1.59 -19.53
C ARG A 98 19.07 2.20 -20.90
N HIS A 99 19.40 3.49 -20.95
CA HIS A 99 20.26 3.97 -22.02
C HIS A 99 21.62 3.28 -21.83
N GLN A 100 21.82 2.14 -22.50
CA GLN A 100 23.16 1.70 -22.84
C GLN A 100 23.81 2.84 -23.64
N ARG A 101 24.67 3.61 -22.99
CA ARG A 101 25.71 4.35 -23.70
C ARG A 101 26.67 3.29 -24.22
N MET A 102 26.55 2.95 -25.50
CA MET A 102 27.63 2.30 -26.23
C MET A 102 28.75 3.34 -26.35
N ASN A 103 29.91 3.03 -25.78
CA ASN A 103 31.19 3.57 -26.20
C ASN A 103 31.91 2.48 -26.99
#